data_AF-A0A7U4H5R0-F1
#
_entry.id   AF-A0A7U4H5R0-F1
#
_cell.length_a   1.000
_cell.length_b   1.000
_cell.length_c   1.000
_cell.angle_alpha   90.00
_cell.angle_beta   90.00
_cell.angle_gamma   90.00
#
_symmetry.space_group_name_H-M   'P 1'
#
loop_
_entity.id
_entity.type
_entity.pdbx_description
1 polymer ?
#
loop_
_entity_poly.entity_id
_entity_poly.type
_entity_poly.pdbx_seq_one_letter_code
_entity_poly.pdbx_strand_id
1 'polypeptide(L)'
;MSTRATEAESVLKEHMGYLPVSEMERRGVSRTEISRFVREAKLEKAAKGLYVSPNAESDPLFELQYRYPKAIFSHETALFLLGEGERAP
;
A
#
# COMPACT_ATOMS: atom_id res chain seq x y z
N MET A 1 -6.12 -18.94 15.64
CA MET A 1 -6.27 -17.81 14.70
C MET A 1 -6.16 -18.36 13.29
N SER A 2 -7.06 -18.00 12.38
CA SER A 2 -7.09 -18.56 11.02
C SER A 2 -5.87 -18.08 10.22
N THR A 3 -5.14 -19.00 9.59
CA THR A 3 -3.88 -18.80 8.84
C THR A 3 -3.91 -17.59 7.89
N ARG A 4 -5.07 -17.24 7.35
CA ARG A 4 -5.24 -16.16 6.35
C ARG A 4 -5.32 -14.76 6.95
N ALA A 5 -5.68 -14.61 8.22
CA ALA A 5 -5.60 -13.31 8.90
C ALA A 5 -4.13 -12.92 9.14
N THR A 6 -3.30 -13.93 9.44
CA THR A 6 -1.85 -13.80 9.58
C THR A 6 -1.20 -13.33 8.28
N GLU A 7 -1.66 -13.80 7.12
CA GLU A 7 -1.16 -13.31 5.82
C GLU A 7 -1.39 -11.81 5.61
N ALA A 8 -2.59 -11.32 5.95
CA ALA A 8 -2.90 -9.90 5.80
C ALA A 8 -2.06 -9.01 6.74
N GLU A 9 -1.83 -9.47 7.96
CA GLU A 9 -0.92 -8.80 8.91
C GLU A 9 0.54 -8.83 8.41
N SER A 10 0.98 -9.93 7.80
CA SER A 10 2.32 -10.02 7.18
C SER A 10 2.47 -9.01 6.05
N VAL A 11 1.49 -8.95 5.14
CA VAL A 11 1.50 -7.98 4.02
C VAL A 11 1.53 -6.54 4.55
N LEU A 12 0.70 -6.20 5.54
CA LEU A 12 0.73 -4.87 6.15
C LEU A 12 2.11 -4.54 6.71
N LYS A 13 2.77 -5.49 7.39
CA LYS A 13 4.11 -5.26 7.95
C LYS A 13 5.17 -5.10 6.86
N GLU A 14 5.12 -5.92 5.81
CA GLU A 14 6.06 -5.90 4.69
C GLU A 14 5.93 -4.62 3.84
N HIS A 15 4.72 -4.06 3.75
CA HIS A 15 4.40 -2.90 2.92
C HIS A 15 4.16 -1.63 3.75
N MET A 16 4.80 -1.49 4.91
CA MET A 16 4.77 -0.26 5.73
C MET A 16 3.34 0.23 6.05
N GLY A 17 2.43 -0.71 6.31
CA GLY A 17 1.03 -0.45 6.64
C GLY A 17 0.09 -0.37 5.44
N TYR A 18 0.58 -0.56 4.22
CA TYR A 18 -0.25 -0.72 3.03
C TYR A 18 -0.65 -2.19 2.81
N LEU A 19 -1.85 -2.38 2.26
CA LEU A 19 -2.38 -3.68 1.86
C LEU A 19 -2.74 -3.65 0.36
N PRO A 20 -1.81 -4.04 -0.52
CA PRO A 20 -2.10 -4.24 -1.94
C PRO A 20 -3.00 -5.46 -2.12
N VAL A 21 -4.18 -5.26 -2.71
CA VAL A 21 -5.11 -6.37 -3.00
C VAL A 21 -4.47 -7.40 -3.93
N SER A 22 -3.65 -6.95 -4.88
CA SER A 22 -2.95 -7.84 -5.81
C SER A 22 -1.96 -8.78 -5.12
N GLU A 23 -1.32 -8.34 -4.02
CA GLU A 23 -0.41 -9.19 -3.23
C GLU A 23 -1.19 -10.24 -2.45
N MET A 24 -2.32 -9.85 -1.85
CA MET A 24 -3.21 -10.79 -1.17
C MET A 24 -3.77 -11.85 -2.12
N GLU A 25 -4.17 -11.46 -3.32
CA GLU A 25 -4.61 -12.39 -4.37
C GLU A 25 -3.46 -13.34 -4.80
N ARG A 26 -2.22 -12.84 -4.92
CA ARG A 26 -1.03 -13.68 -5.20
C ARG A 26 -0.77 -14.71 -4.10
N ARG A 27 -1.05 -14.39 -2.83
CA ARG A 27 -0.97 -15.31 -1.69
C ARG A 27 -2.17 -16.25 -1.58
N GLY A 28 -3.09 -16.23 -2.54
CA GLY A 28 -4.24 -17.12 -2.60
C GLY A 28 -5.39 -16.72 -1.67
N VAL A 29 -5.41 -15.47 -1.18
CA VAL A 29 -6.51 -14.96 -0.34
C VAL A 29 -7.67 -14.49 -1.21
N SER A 30 -8.88 -14.92 -0.89
CA SER A 30 -10.07 -14.56 -1.66
C SER A 30 -10.49 -13.10 -1.44
N ARG A 31 -11.13 -12.48 -2.44
CA ARG A 31 -11.66 -11.10 -2.33
C ARG A 31 -12.63 -10.91 -1.17
N THR A 32 -13.43 -11.93 -0.87
CA THR A 32 -14.36 -11.90 0.26
C THR A 32 -13.62 -11.79 1.59
N GLU A 33 -12.53 -12.54 1.74
CA GLU A 33 -11.68 -12.49 2.94
C GLU A 33 -10.91 -11.19 3.04
N ILE A 34 -10.37 -10.68 1.94
CA ILE A 34 -9.72 -9.35 1.89
C ILE A 34 -10.73 -8.28 2.33
N SER A 35 -11.94 -8.28 1.77
CA SER A 35 -12.99 -7.31 2.13
C SER A 35 -13.38 -7.40 3.60
N ARG A 36 -13.47 -8.63 4.13
CA ARG A 36 -13.74 -8.86 5.55
C ARG A 36 -12.62 -8.28 6.42
N PHE A 37 -11.36 -8.55 6.08
CA PHE A 37 -10.19 -8.06 6.81
C PHE A 37 -10.11 -6.53 6.78
N VAL A 38 -10.26 -5.91 5.61
CA VAL A 38 -10.30 -4.45 5.44
C VAL A 38 -11.33 -3.81 6.40
N ARG A 39 -12.52 -4.41 6.50
CA ARG A 39 -13.56 -3.93 7.41
C ARG A 39 -13.23 -4.15 8.89
N GLU A 40 -12.74 -5.34 9.25
CA GLU A 40 -12.40 -5.70 10.64
C GLU A 40 -11.23 -4.86 11.18
N ALA A 41 -10.17 -4.70 10.38
CA ALA A 41 -8.99 -3.91 10.69
C ALA A 41 -9.17 -2.40 10.44
N LYS A 42 -10.36 -1.98 9.97
CA LYS A 42 -10.71 -0.58 9.67
C LYS A 42 -9.69 0.10 8.75
N LEU A 43 -9.23 -0.62 7.73
CA LEU A 43 -8.30 -0.06 6.76
C LEU A 43 -8.99 0.99 5.89
N GLU A 44 -8.26 2.06 5.59
CA GLU A 44 -8.72 3.14 4.75
C GLU A 44 -8.33 2.89 3.30
N LYS A 45 -9.10 3.43 2.36
CA LYS A 45 -8.84 3.23 0.93
C LYS A 45 -7.91 4.32 0.41
N ALA A 46 -6.65 3.97 0.20
CA ALA A 46 -5.65 4.88 -0.36
C ALA A 46 -5.76 5.00 -1.90
N ALA A 47 -6.03 3.88 -2.59
CA ALA A 47 -6.23 3.87 -4.04
C ALA A 47 -7.11 2.69 -4.49
N LYS A 48 -7.33 2.56 -5.80
CA LYS A 48 -8.02 1.39 -6.35
C LYS A 48 -7.17 0.13 -6.10
N GLY A 49 -7.68 -0.79 -5.29
CA GLY A 49 -6.97 -2.03 -4.95
C GLY A 49 -5.80 -1.82 -3.99
N LEU A 50 -5.79 -0.71 -3.24
CA LEU A 50 -4.81 -0.42 -2.21
C LEU A 50 -5.54 0.11 -0.98
N TYR A 51 -5.30 -0.53 0.16
CA TYR A 51 -5.78 -0.08 1.45
C TYR A 51 -4.59 0.27 2.35
N VAL A 52 -4.82 1.07 3.38
CA VAL A 52 -3.79 1.53 4.31
C VAL A 52 -4.30 1.44 5.74
N SER A 53 -3.42 1.07 6.65
CA SER A 53 -3.72 1.08 8.08
C SER A 53 -3.94 2.52 8.58
N PRO A 54 -4.93 2.78 9.44
CA PRO A 54 -5.15 4.13 9.99
C PRO A 54 -3.97 4.64 10.84
N ASN A 55 -3.06 3.76 11.25
CA ASN A 55 -1.85 4.12 12.00
C ASN A 55 -0.62 4.30 11.10
N ALA A 56 -0.74 4.03 9.79
CA ALA A 56 0.37 4.21 8.86
C ALA A 56 0.42 5.64 8.36
N GLU A 57 1.64 6.11 8.10
CA GLU A 57 1.84 7.42 7.49
C GLU A 57 1.49 7.36 6.00
N SER A 58 0.78 8.37 5.50
CA SER A 58 0.43 8.44 4.08
C SER A 58 1.68 8.81 3.28
N ASP A 59 1.91 8.07 2.20
CA ASP A 59 2.92 8.34 1.19
C ASP A 59 2.23 8.66 -0.15
N PRO A 60 2.00 9.96 -0.45
CA PRO A 60 1.35 10.39 -1.68
C PRO A 60 2.11 9.98 -2.96
N LEU A 61 3.44 9.88 -2.91
CA LEU A 61 4.25 9.50 -4.07
C LEU A 61 4.11 8.01 -4.36
N PHE A 62 4.16 7.17 -3.33
CA PHE A 62 3.87 5.75 -3.46
C PHE A 62 2.45 5.51 -3.98
N GLU A 63 1.45 6.17 -3.39
CA GLU A 63 0.06 6.02 -3.80
C GLU A 63 -0.18 6.46 -5.25
N LEU A 64 0.50 7.52 -5.69
CA LEU A 64 0.45 7.99 -7.07
C LEU A 64 1.07 6.96 -8.03
N GLN A 65 2.26 6.46 -7.71
CA GLN A 65 2.93 5.45 -8.54
C GLN A 65 2.16 4.12 -8.55
N TYR A 66 1.52 3.74 -7.46
CA TYR A 66 0.64 2.57 -7.41
C TYR A 66 -0.56 2.71 -8.36
N ARG A 67 -1.18 3.90 -8.42
CA ARG A 67 -2.27 4.19 -9.36
C ARG A 67 -1.79 4.17 -10.81
N TYR A 68 -0.58 4.65 -11.05
CA TYR A 68 0.02 4.78 -12.38
C TYR A 68 1.35 4.03 -12.46
N PRO A 69 1.33 2.68 -12.58
CA PRO A 69 2.55 1.86 -12.46
C PRO A 69 3.59 2.10 -13.57
N LYS A 70 3.22 2.82 -14.64
CA LYS A 70 4.12 3.24 -15.71
C LYS A 70 4.65 4.67 -15.55
N ALA A 71 4.18 5.41 -14.54
CA ALA A 71 4.65 6.75 -14.27
C ALA A 71 6.07 6.69 -13.70
N ILE A 72 6.97 7.46 -14.30
CA ILE A 72 8.35 7.60 -13.86
C ILE A 72 8.50 9.02 -13.31
N PHE A 73 8.88 9.13 -12.04
CA PHE A 73 9.23 10.41 -11.43
C PHE A 73 10.48 10.97 -12.12
N SER A 74 10.49 12.28 -12.38
CA SER A 74 11.57 12.95 -13.10
C SER A 74 11.86 14.31 -12.49
N HIS A 75 12.91 14.97 -12.97
CA HIS A 75 13.31 16.32 -12.56
C HIS A 75 13.41 16.42 -11.02
N GLU A 76 12.76 17.41 -10.42
CA GLU A 76 12.83 17.69 -8.98
C GLU A 76 12.36 16.53 -8.11
N THR A 77 11.30 15.82 -8.51
CA THR A 77 10.81 14.67 -7.73
C THR A 77 11.80 13.52 -7.72
N ALA A 78 12.53 13.30 -8.82
CA ALA A 78 13.58 12.29 -8.85
C ALA A 78 14.77 12.68 -7.95
N LEU A 79 15.19 13.95 -7.98
CA LEU A 79 16.25 14.45 -7.11
C LEU A 79 15.85 14.33 -5.63
N PHE A 80 14.62 14.71 -5.29
CA PHE A 80 14.09 14.57 -3.94
C PHE A 80 14.10 13.11 -3.46
N LEU A 81 13.60 12.18 -4.28
CA LEU A 81 13.57 10.74 -3.96
C LEU A 81 14.98 10.12 -3.82
N LEU A 82 15.97 10.68 -4.52
CA LEU A 82 17.38 10.24 -4.44
C LEU A 82 18.16 10.90 -3.31
N GLY A 83 17.56 11.86 -2.58
CA GLY A 83 18.24 12.63 -1.54
C GLY A 83 19.16 13.74 -2.06
N GLU A 84 19.09 14.05 -3.36
CA GLU A 84 19.87 15.09 -4.04
C GLU A 84 19.11 16.42 -4.14
N GLY A 85 17.86 16.48 -3.65
CA GLY A 85 17.03 17.68 -3.58
C GLY A 85 16.74 18.09 -2.13
N GLU A 86 16.87 19.37 -1.80
CA GLU A 86 16.71 19.87 -0.43
C GLU A 86 15.25 19.99 0.04
N ARG A 87 14.27 19.98 -0.87
CA ARG A 87 12.86 20.20 -0.55
C ARG A 87 11.95 19.23 -1.29
N ALA A 88 10.88 18.81 -0.61
CA ALA A 88 9.78 18.12 -1.26
C ALA A 88 9.13 19.05 -2.31
N PRO A 89 8.96 18.60 -3.57
CA PRO A 89 8.34 19.38 -4.62
C PRO A 89 6.84 19.62 -4.37
#